data_AF-A0A7Z0NMX9-F1
#
_entry.id   AF-A0A7Z0NMX9-F1
#
_cell.length_a   1.000
_cell.length_b   1.000
_cell.length_c   1.000
_cell.angle_alpha   90.00
_cell.angle_beta   90.00
_cell.angle_gamma   90.00
#
_symmetry.space_group_name_H-M   'P 1'
#
loop_
_entity.id
_entity.type
_entity.pdbx_description
1 polymer ?
#
loop_
_entity_poly.entity_id
_entity_poly.type
_entity_poly.pdbx_seq_one_letter_code
_entity_poly.pdbx_strand_id
1 'polypeptide(L)'
;MDSIKLAANSQNGDVPYGTNWTETNINAVIGIPDVNGDSVPDLWARFGEDGMMRIYHPSTTDTKGPVKIVLGNDWNSVKAFG
;
A
#
# COMPACT_ATOMS: atom_id res chain seq x y z
N MET A 1 1.72 26.82 -6.11
CA MET A 1 2.53 25.58 -6.04
C MET A 1 2.77 25.32 -4.57
N ASP A 2 1.69 24.96 -3.86
CA ASP A 2 1.65 25.02 -2.39
C ASP A 2 1.49 23.62 -1.78
N SER A 3 1.56 22.59 -2.62
CA SER A 3 1.21 21.20 -2.28
C SER A 3 2.29 20.43 -1.49
N ILE A 4 3.34 21.09 -0.99
CA ILE A 4 4.47 20.41 -0.31
C ILE A 4 5.08 21.21 0.86
N LYS A 5 4.39 22.20 1.44
CA LYS A 5 4.96 23.03 2.51
C LYS A 5 4.23 22.86 3.84
N LEU A 6 4.83 22.02 4.68
CA LEU A 6 4.59 21.81 6.12
C LEU A 6 3.25 21.17 6.51
N ALA A 7 3.31 20.22 7.44
CA ALA A 7 2.17 19.60 8.13
C ALA A 7 1.14 20.60 8.69
N ALA A 8 1.50 21.89 8.79
CA ALA A 8 0.62 23.01 9.13
C ALA A 8 -0.63 23.13 8.25
N ASN A 9 -0.60 22.67 6.99
CA ASN A 9 -1.75 22.65 6.09
C ASN A 9 -2.36 21.25 5.89
N SER A 10 -1.85 20.24 6.59
CA SER A 10 -2.49 18.92 6.58
C SER A 10 -3.78 18.97 7.40
N GLN A 11 -4.86 18.35 6.90
CA GLN A 11 -6.17 18.33 7.56
C GLN A 11 -6.07 17.89 9.02
N ASN A 12 -5.18 16.93 9.31
CA ASN A 12 -4.96 16.37 10.65
C ASN A 12 -3.47 16.34 11.05
N GLY A 13 -2.60 17.11 10.39
CA GLY A 13 -1.14 16.94 10.54
C GLY A 13 -0.62 15.66 9.88
N ASP A 14 0.58 15.22 10.24
CA ASP A 14 1.12 13.93 9.79
C ASP A 14 0.50 12.82 10.66
N VAL A 15 -0.36 12.01 10.06
CA VAL A 15 -1.06 10.90 10.74
C VAL A 15 -0.54 9.57 10.18
N PRO A 16 -0.19 8.58 11.04
CA PRO A 16 0.15 7.25 10.58
C PRO A 16 -0.98 6.64 9.73
N TYR A 17 -0.63 6.12 8.56
CA TYR A 17 -1.56 5.47 7.63
C TYR A 17 -1.12 4.01 7.45
N GLY A 18 -1.49 3.17 8.41
CA GLY A 18 -1.07 1.77 8.51
C GLY A 18 0.20 1.56 9.34
N THR A 19 0.55 0.29 9.55
CA THR A 19 1.68 -0.15 10.38
C THR A 19 2.46 -1.27 9.66
N ASN A 20 3.66 -1.59 10.15
CA ASN A 20 4.51 -2.68 9.63
C ASN A 20 4.99 -2.53 8.17
N TRP A 21 4.90 -1.33 7.58
CA TRP A 21 5.49 -0.98 6.29
C TRP A 21 7.01 -0.80 6.41
N THR A 22 7.73 -1.91 6.48
CA THR A 22 9.20 -1.97 6.51
C THR A 22 9.70 -2.76 5.32
N GLU A 23 10.93 -2.50 4.87
CA GLU A 23 11.53 -3.24 3.75
C GLU A 23 11.57 -4.76 3.99
N THR A 24 11.79 -5.21 5.24
CA THR A 24 11.76 -6.63 5.59
C THR A 24 10.37 -7.26 5.37
N ASN A 25 9.30 -6.55 5.75
CA ASN A 25 7.95 -7.11 5.73
C ASN A 25 7.28 -6.89 4.37
N ILE A 26 7.42 -5.68 3.82
CA ILE A 26 6.83 -5.23 2.58
C ILE A 26 7.87 -4.44 1.78
N ASN A 27 8.43 -5.07 0.76
CA ASN A 27 9.53 -4.49 -0.02
C ASN A 27 9.08 -3.86 -1.35
N ALA A 28 7.79 -3.92 -1.68
CA ALA A 28 7.19 -3.14 -2.77
C ALA A 28 5.68 -2.98 -2.59
N VAL A 29 5.15 -1.84 -3.03
CA VAL A 29 3.71 -1.54 -3.05
C VAL A 29 3.40 -0.79 -4.34
N ILE A 30 2.27 -1.13 -4.96
CA ILE A 30 1.69 -0.38 -6.08
C ILE A 30 0.24 -0.05 -5.78
N GLY A 31 -0.20 1.14 -6.20
CA GLY A 31 -1.61 1.50 -6.24
C GLY A 31 -2.27 0.88 -7.46
N ILE A 32 -3.48 0.39 -7.30
CA ILE A 32 -4.32 -0.13 -8.37
C ILE A 32 -5.68 0.61 -8.36
N PRO A 33 -6.49 0.51 -9.43
CA PRO A 33 -7.86 0.99 -9.38
C PRO A 33 -8.64 0.38 -8.21
N ASP A 34 -9.69 1.08 -7.77
CA ASP A 34 -10.67 0.55 -6.81
C ASP A 34 -11.37 -0.68 -7.42
N VAL A 35 -11.00 -1.88 -6.97
CA VAL A 35 -11.57 -3.15 -7.45
C VAL A 35 -12.62 -3.71 -6.50
N ASN A 36 -12.78 -3.14 -5.29
CA ASN A 36 -13.78 -3.56 -4.31
C ASN A 36 -15.06 -2.69 -4.34
N GLY A 37 -15.02 -1.52 -4.98
CA GLY A 37 -16.12 -0.58 -5.16
C GLY A 37 -16.36 0.37 -3.99
N ASP A 38 -15.39 0.58 -3.09
CA ASP A 38 -15.53 1.44 -1.90
C ASP A 38 -15.17 2.92 -2.14
N SER A 39 -14.87 3.29 -3.38
CA SER A 39 -14.43 4.62 -3.82
C SER A 39 -13.06 5.06 -3.28
N VAL A 40 -12.27 4.14 -2.73
CA VAL A 40 -10.87 4.34 -2.35
C VAL A 40 -9.99 3.42 -3.22
N PRO A 41 -8.91 3.93 -3.84
CA PRO A 41 -8.00 3.06 -4.60
C PRO A 41 -7.39 1.95 -3.74
N ASP A 42 -7.31 0.74 -4.30
CA ASP A 42 -6.74 -0.42 -3.64
C ASP A 42 -5.21 -0.47 -3.79
N LEU A 43 -4.56 -1.33 -3.00
CA LEU A 43 -3.11 -1.54 -3.08
C LEU A 43 -2.79 -3.01 -3.34
N TRP A 44 -1.73 -3.26 -4.10
CA TRP A 44 -1.04 -4.55 -4.08
C TRP A 44 0.31 -4.38 -3.40
N ALA A 45 0.59 -5.20 -2.40
CA ALA A 45 1.84 -5.20 -1.65
C ALA A 45 2.56 -6.54 -1.80
N ARG A 46 3.86 -6.49 -2.08
CA ARG A 46 4.74 -7.66 -2.11
C ARG A 46 5.34 -7.87 -0.73
N PHE A 47 5.11 -9.05 -0.17
CA PHE A 47 5.63 -9.40 1.15
C PHE A 47 7.06 -9.90 1.02
N GLY A 48 7.95 -9.40 1.86
CA GLY A 48 9.37 -9.78 1.81
C GLY A 48 9.63 -11.24 2.17
N GLU A 49 8.82 -11.81 3.06
CA GLU A 49 8.96 -13.19 3.54
C GLU A 49 8.84 -14.24 2.42
N ASP A 50 7.89 -14.06 1.50
CA ASP A 50 7.55 -15.05 0.48
C ASP A 50 7.52 -14.51 -0.95
N GLY A 51 7.66 -13.19 -1.13
CA GLY A 51 7.58 -12.51 -2.41
C GLY A 51 6.18 -12.53 -3.03
N MET A 52 5.15 -13.02 -2.32
CA MET A 52 3.78 -13.06 -2.83
C MET A 52 3.16 -11.67 -2.80
N MET A 53 2.31 -11.38 -3.79
CA MET A 53 1.53 -10.15 -3.79
C MET A 53 0.17 -10.36 -3.14
N ARG A 54 -0.18 -9.46 -2.22
CA ARG A 54 -1.45 -9.44 -1.51
C ARG A 54 -2.17 -8.12 -1.76
N ILE A 55 -3.49 -8.20 -1.95
CA ILE A 55 -4.36 -7.03 -2.09
C ILE A 55 -4.77 -6.48 -0.73
N TYR A 56 -4.77 -5.16 -0.62
CA TYR A 56 -5.32 -4.40 0.49
C TYR A 56 -6.50 -3.58 -0.01
N HIS A 57 -7.48 -3.40 0.88
CA HIS A 57 -8.65 -2.55 0.68
C HIS A 57 -8.64 -1.42 1.71
N PRO A 58 -7.88 -0.34 1.49
CA PRO A 58 -7.75 0.73 2.46
C PRO A 58 -9.08 1.42 2.79
N SER A 59 -9.09 2.27 3.80
CA SER A 59 -10.09 3.32 3.99
C SER A 59 -9.43 4.68 3.80
N THR A 60 -10.19 5.75 4.00
CA THR A 60 -9.63 7.11 4.02
C THR A 60 -8.67 7.37 5.18
N THR A 61 -8.55 6.45 6.15
CA THR A 61 -7.74 6.65 7.38
C THR A 61 -6.82 5.49 7.74
N ASP A 62 -6.95 4.30 7.13
CA ASP A 62 -6.13 3.13 7.47
C ASP A 62 -5.95 2.20 6.25
N THR A 63 -4.82 1.50 6.15
CA THR A 63 -4.57 0.56 5.04
C THR A 63 -5.34 -0.75 5.16
N LYS A 64 -5.90 -1.04 6.34
CA LYS A 64 -6.45 -2.32 6.78
C LYS A 64 -5.41 -3.44 6.64
N GLY A 65 -5.86 -4.68 6.82
CA GLY A 65 -5.05 -5.89 6.59
C GLY A 65 -5.14 -6.38 5.14
N PRO A 66 -4.20 -7.25 4.71
CA PRO A 66 -4.28 -7.91 3.42
C PRO A 66 -5.51 -8.81 3.34
N VAL A 67 -6.17 -8.84 2.18
CA VAL A 67 -7.44 -9.56 1.97
C VAL A 67 -7.25 -10.87 1.22
N LYS A 68 -6.37 -10.89 0.22
CA LYS A 68 -6.14 -12.08 -0.62
C LYS A 68 -4.74 -12.06 -1.25
N ILE A 69 -4.18 -13.24 -1.52
CA ILE A 69 -3.03 -13.41 -2.41
C ILE A 69 -3.50 -13.28 -3.86
N VAL A 70 -2.97 -12.28 -4.58
CA VAL A 70 -3.28 -12.01 -6.00
C VAL A 70 -2.24 -12.58 -6.94
N LEU A 71 -0.98 -12.71 -6.48
CA LEU A 71 0.09 -13.43 -7.18
C LEU A 71 0.81 -14.32 -6.16
N GLY A 72 0.73 -15.64 -6.34
CA GLY A 72 1.18 -16.64 -5.37
C GLY A 72 2.60 -17.18 -5.59
N ASN A 73 3.37 -16.58 -6.48
CA ASN A 73 4.78 -16.92 -6.70
C ASN A 73 5.68 -15.95 -5.92
N ASP A 74 6.97 -16.27 -5.82
CA ASP A 74 7.98 -15.35 -5.30
C ASP A 74 8.34 -14.31 -6.36
N TRP A 75 7.92 -13.06 -6.14
CA TRP A 75 8.23 -11.91 -6.99
C TRP A 75 9.40 -11.07 -6.47
N ASN A 76 10.18 -11.49 -5.46
CA ASN A 76 11.26 -10.70 -4.88
C ASN A 76 12.36 -10.33 -5.88
N SER A 77 12.54 -11.14 -6.93
CA SER A 77 13.49 -10.85 -8.02
C SER A 77 13.03 -9.76 -8.99
N VAL A 78 11.74 -9.41 -8.99
CA VAL A 78 11.16 -8.39 -9.87
C VAL A 78 11.48 -7.00 -9.32
N LYS A 79 12.11 -6.17 -10.14
CA LYS A 79 12.63 -4.86 -9.69
C LYS A 79 11.67 -3.69 -9.92
N ALA A 80 10.70 -3.85 -10.81
CA ALA A 80 9.75 -2.81 -11.17
C ALA A 80 8.44 -3.41 -11.68
N PHE A 81 7.35 -2.68 -11.48
CA PHE A 81 6.03 -2.92 -12.07
C PHE A 81 5.81 -1.85 -13.14
N GLY A 82 5.29 -2.24 -14.30
CA GLY A 82 5.08 -1.36 -15.47
C GLY A 82 3.61 -1.18 -15.81
#